data_AF-A0A923TEH8-F1
#
_entry.id   AF-A0A923TEH8-F1
#
_cell.length_a   1.000
_cell.length_b   1.000
_cell.length_c   1.000
_cell.angle_alpha   90.00
_cell.angle_beta   90.00
_cell.angle_gamma   90.00
#
_symmetry.space_group_name_H-M   'P 1'
#
loop_
_entity.id
_entity.type
_entity.pdbx_description
1 polymer ?
#
loop_
_entity_poly.entity_id
_entity_poly.type
_entity_poly.pdbx_seq_one_letter_code
_entity_poly.pdbx_strand_id
1 'polypeptide(L)'
;MRIHKFNKYERVAGMFVILTVGGIILTAVSVAIKQGWFETKSYYATSFTSAEGVHPGTVVQMAGLRAGSVEDVELQPDNSIRVSFYVLGKFQPRIKEDSTAQLIRPFIIGDRVLDVTVGTETSPELKQGRTLASHETMDIMSLLSGKSLSAHLEKVSVTLENLSQMIGALTSRDRTQSLVRIFDRLDPLLGNVDGMVTEMTKLSRQATYKGNLQTVVANLAVTTQELNNVLPELNRQNPHLAKDLSEMTKNLAILTNDFKVLGPALTAIGPDLPQTTRKAVEALNETLIMMKAMQKSFLIRGNIREVREEEAAKERFPASKTEVQGTK
;
A
#
# COMPACT_ATOMS: atom_id res chain seq x y z
N MET A 1 -68.85 20.17 45.64
CA MET A 1 -67.95 19.28 44.87
C MET A 1 -68.78 18.16 44.26
N ARG A 2 -69.22 18.29 42.99
CA ARG A 2 -70.06 17.29 42.31
C ARG A 2 -69.15 16.18 41.76
N ILE A 3 -69.20 15.00 42.37
CA ILE A 3 -68.52 13.80 41.87
C ILE A 3 -69.31 13.32 40.65
N HIS A 4 -68.78 13.55 39.44
CA HIS A 4 -69.36 13.04 38.21
C HIS A 4 -69.30 11.50 38.23
N LYS A 5 -70.45 10.82 38.22
CA LYS A 5 -70.51 9.37 38.06
C LYS A 5 -70.30 9.04 36.57
N PHE A 6 -69.09 8.63 36.22
CA PHE A 6 -68.75 8.18 34.86
C PHE A 6 -69.71 7.10 34.36
N ASN A 7 -70.19 7.25 33.13
CA ASN A 7 -71.06 6.29 32.46
C ASN A 7 -70.29 4.99 32.16
N LYS A 8 -70.98 3.85 32.05
CA LYS A 8 -70.34 2.53 31.82
C LYS A 8 -69.45 2.55 30.57
N TYR A 9 -69.89 3.25 29.52
CA TYR A 9 -69.16 3.38 28.25
C TYR A 9 -67.87 4.21 28.37
N GLU A 10 -67.86 5.27 29.19
CA GLU A 10 -66.67 6.10 29.40
C GLU A 10 -65.58 5.33 30.15
N ARG A 11 -65.96 4.48 31.11
CA ARG A 11 -65.00 3.61 31.82
C ARG A 11 -64.39 2.56 30.90
N VAL A 12 -65.18 1.96 30.00
CA VAL A 12 -64.69 0.99 29.01
C VAL A 12 -63.74 1.65 28.01
N ALA A 13 -64.09 2.84 27.52
CA ALA A 13 -63.21 3.61 26.64
C ALA A 13 -61.89 4.01 27.34
N GLY A 14 -61.96 4.47 28.59
CA GLY A 14 -60.77 4.78 29.39
C GLY A 14 -59.87 3.56 29.61
N MET A 15 -60.46 2.40 29.93
CA MET A 15 -59.71 1.14 30.07
C MET A 15 -59.02 0.73 28.77
N PHE A 16 -59.72 0.85 27.63
CA PHE A 16 -59.15 0.54 26.32
C PHE A 16 -57.94 1.41 26.01
N VAL A 17 -58.04 2.73 26.22
CA VAL A 17 -56.93 3.66 25.99
C VAL A 17 -55.74 3.33 26.90
N ILE A 18 -55.96 3.04 28.18
CA ILE A 18 -54.90 2.65 29.11
C ILE A 18 -54.21 1.35 28.66
N LEU A 19 -54.98 0.35 28.23
CA LEU A 19 -54.43 -0.91 27.71
C LEU A 19 -53.62 -0.69 26.43
N THR A 20 -54.11 0.14 25.50
CA THR A 20 -53.38 0.46 24.26
C THR A 20 -52.07 1.19 24.55
N VAL A 21 -52.11 2.22 25.40
CA VAL A 21 -50.90 2.97 25.80
C VAL A 21 -49.92 2.06 26.55
N GLY A 22 -50.42 1.22 27.47
CA GLY A 22 -49.62 0.23 28.17
C GLY A 22 -48.95 -0.76 27.20
N GLY A 23 -49.68 -1.23 26.19
CA GLY A 23 -49.15 -2.11 25.14
C GLY A 23 -48.07 -1.44 24.29
N ILE A 24 -48.24 -0.18 23.92
CA ILE A 24 -47.22 0.60 23.18
C ILE A 24 -45.96 0.77 24.03
N ILE A 25 -46.10 1.12 25.32
CA ILE A 25 -44.95 1.26 26.22
C ILE A 25 -44.21 -0.08 26.37
N LEU A 26 -44.95 -1.18 26.58
CA LEU A 26 -44.36 -2.50 26.78
C LEU A 26 -43.60 -2.99 25.52
N THR A 27 -44.16 -2.75 24.34
CA THR A 27 -43.49 -3.08 23.07
C THR A 27 -42.27 -2.20 22.82
N ALA A 28 -42.37 -0.89 23.07
CA ALA A 28 -41.23 0.03 22.95
C ALA A 28 -40.07 -0.35 23.89
N VAL A 29 -40.37 -0.66 25.16
CA VAL A 29 -39.37 -1.13 26.14
C VAL A 29 -38.74 -2.46 25.70
N SER A 30 -39.55 -3.40 25.21
CA SER A 30 -39.05 -4.68 24.71
C SER A 30 -38.07 -4.52 23.54
N VAL A 31 -38.35 -3.58 22.62
CA VAL A 31 -37.45 -3.25 21.50
C VAL A 31 -36.18 -2.57 22.01
N ALA A 32 -36.29 -1.62 22.93
CA ALA A 32 -35.14 -0.91 23.50
C ALA A 32 -34.16 -1.87 24.21
N ILE A 33 -34.69 -2.86 24.95
CA ILE A 33 -33.87 -3.91 25.57
C ILE A 33 -33.18 -4.78 24.50
N LYS A 34 -33.92 -5.24 23.48
CA LYS A 34 -33.34 -6.05 22.39
C LYS A 34 -32.26 -5.32 21.59
N GLN A 35 -32.35 -4.00 21.47
CA GLN A 35 -31.34 -3.17 20.81
C GLN A 35 -30.15 -2.84 21.73
N GLY A 36 -30.14 -3.30 22.98
CA GLY A 36 -29.02 -3.11 23.91
C GLY A 36 -28.88 -1.68 24.43
N TRP A 37 -29.95 -0.87 24.42
CA TRP A 37 -29.89 0.53 24.89
C TRP A 37 -29.49 0.68 26.36
N PHE A 38 -29.67 -0.38 27.15
CA PHE A 38 -29.34 -0.45 28.57
C PHE A 38 -28.10 -1.31 28.88
N GLU A 39 -27.39 -1.83 27.86
CA GLU A 39 -26.14 -2.57 28.08
C GLU A 39 -25.01 -1.59 28.43
N THR A 40 -24.14 -1.97 29.38
CA THR A 40 -22.94 -1.20 29.72
C THR A 40 -22.08 -1.00 28.48
N LYS A 41 -21.70 0.24 28.19
CA LYS A 41 -20.85 0.59 27.05
C LYS A 41 -19.41 0.74 27.51
N SER A 42 -18.49 0.10 26.81
CA SER A 42 -17.05 0.23 27.00
C SER A 42 -16.46 0.98 25.83
N TYR A 43 -15.80 2.11 26.10
CA TYR A 43 -15.33 3.04 25.08
C TYR A 43 -13.86 2.79 24.73
N TYR A 44 -13.54 2.91 23.44
CA TYR A 44 -12.21 2.71 22.89
C TYR A 44 -11.97 3.70 21.74
N ALA A 45 -10.70 3.84 21.37
CA ALA A 45 -10.31 4.62 20.21
C ALA A 45 -9.41 3.80 19.28
N THR A 46 -9.30 4.19 18.03
CA THR A 46 -8.27 3.72 17.10
C THR A 46 -7.96 4.83 16.10
N SER A 47 -6.86 4.72 15.36
CA SER A 47 -6.44 5.73 14.39
C SER A 47 -6.21 5.09 13.03
N PHE A 48 -6.71 5.70 11.95
CA PHE A 48 -6.51 5.23 10.58
C PHE A 48 -5.95 6.35 9.69
N THR A 49 -5.29 6.00 8.60
CA THR A 49 -4.89 6.98 7.57
C THR A 49 -6.06 7.40 6.69
N SER A 50 -7.07 6.54 6.54
CA SER A 50 -8.31 6.81 5.79
C SER A 50 -9.50 6.14 6.46
N ALA A 51 -10.57 6.90 6.67
CA ALA A 51 -11.84 6.44 7.23
C ALA A 51 -13.01 6.66 6.23
N GLU A 52 -12.73 6.48 4.93
CA GLU A 52 -13.74 6.62 3.87
C GLU A 52 -14.98 5.75 4.16
N GLY A 53 -16.15 6.38 4.22
CA GLY A 53 -17.43 5.70 4.51
C GLY A 53 -17.63 5.31 5.97
N VAL A 54 -16.83 5.85 6.90
CA VAL A 54 -17.03 5.72 8.36
C VAL A 54 -17.63 7.01 8.90
N HIS A 55 -18.68 6.88 9.69
CA HIS A 55 -19.37 8.01 10.31
C HIS A 55 -19.94 7.60 11.69
N PRO A 56 -20.37 8.55 12.53
CA PRO A 56 -21.12 8.23 13.73
C PRO A 56 -22.29 7.28 13.41
N GLY A 57 -22.44 6.22 14.20
CA GLY A 57 -23.42 5.16 13.95
C GLY A 57 -22.91 4.00 13.10
N THR A 58 -21.72 4.07 12.50
CA THR A 58 -21.10 2.92 11.82
C THR A 58 -21.05 1.72 12.77
N VAL A 59 -21.37 0.53 12.25
CA VAL A 59 -21.43 -0.70 13.05
C VAL A 59 -20.03 -1.12 13.46
N VAL A 60 -19.87 -1.42 14.75
CA VAL A 60 -18.71 -2.16 15.26
C VAL A 60 -19.11 -3.62 15.38
N GLN A 61 -18.33 -4.51 14.79
CA GLN A 61 -18.53 -5.95 14.84
C GLN A 61 -17.33 -6.68 15.42
N MET A 62 -17.59 -7.86 15.93
CA MET A 62 -16.57 -8.78 16.44
C MET A 62 -16.98 -10.20 16.04
N ALA A 63 -16.10 -10.91 15.33
CA ALA A 63 -16.40 -12.25 14.79
C ALA A 63 -17.72 -12.31 13.99
N GLY A 64 -18.03 -11.25 13.24
CA GLY A 64 -19.27 -11.11 12.45
C GLY A 64 -20.53 -10.77 13.25
N LEU A 65 -20.43 -10.63 14.58
CA LEU A 65 -21.55 -10.22 15.43
C LEU A 65 -21.51 -8.71 15.69
N ARG A 66 -22.67 -8.06 15.70
CA ARG A 66 -22.79 -6.65 16.08
C ARG A 66 -22.37 -6.48 17.55
N ALA A 67 -21.22 -5.84 17.75
CA ALA A 67 -20.59 -5.65 19.05
C ALA A 67 -20.75 -4.24 19.59
N GLY A 68 -21.02 -3.25 18.73
CA GLY A 68 -21.16 -1.86 19.17
C GLY A 68 -21.39 -0.88 18.03
N SER A 69 -20.95 0.37 18.22
CA SER A 69 -21.08 1.42 17.21
C SER A 69 -20.00 2.50 17.37
N VAL A 70 -19.63 3.12 16.25
CA VAL A 70 -18.78 4.31 16.21
C VAL A 70 -19.56 5.49 16.78
N GLU A 71 -18.94 6.22 17.70
CA GLU A 71 -19.50 7.40 18.35
C GLU A 71 -19.04 8.67 17.65
N ASP A 72 -17.76 8.75 17.30
CA ASP A 72 -17.18 9.94 16.69
C ASP A 72 -16.01 9.62 15.75
N VAL A 73 -15.80 10.50 14.77
CA VAL A 73 -14.73 10.42 13.76
C VAL A 73 -14.12 11.80 13.58
N GLU A 74 -12.86 11.95 13.99
CA GLU A 74 -12.16 13.24 14.03
C GLU A 74 -10.86 13.20 13.24
N LEU A 75 -10.64 14.18 12.36
CA LEU A 75 -9.35 14.40 11.71
C LEU A 75 -8.40 15.11 12.67
N GLN A 76 -7.32 14.44 13.03
CA GLN A 76 -6.30 14.95 13.94
C GLN A 76 -5.30 15.88 13.22
N PRO A 77 -4.58 16.74 13.95
CA PRO A 77 -3.59 17.66 13.37
C PRO A 77 -2.45 16.99 12.59
N ASP A 78 -2.19 15.71 12.82
CA ASP A 78 -1.18 14.89 12.14
C ASP A 78 -1.72 14.19 10.87
N ASN A 79 -2.91 14.60 10.40
CA ASN A 79 -3.68 14.00 9.32
C ASN A 79 -4.15 12.55 9.57
N SER A 80 -3.98 12.02 10.79
CA SER A 80 -4.60 10.75 11.16
C SER A 80 -6.08 10.94 11.49
N ILE A 81 -6.90 9.92 11.27
CA ILE A 81 -8.32 9.96 11.61
C ILE A 81 -8.53 9.13 12.86
N ARG A 82 -8.88 9.79 13.97
CA ARG A 82 -9.25 9.15 15.22
C ARG A 82 -10.71 8.70 15.13
N VAL A 83 -10.94 7.42 15.36
CA VAL A 83 -12.27 6.81 15.43
C VAL A 83 -12.53 6.41 16.87
N SER A 84 -13.50 7.06 17.49
CA SER A 84 -13.97 6.76 18.84
C SER A 84 -15.21 5.87 18.74
N PHE A 85 -15.23 4.76 19.46
CA PHE A 85 -16.31 3.79 19.38
C PHE A 85 -16.56 3.12 20.71
N TYR A 86 -17.76 2.57 20.87
CA TYR A 86 -18.09 1.75 22.02
C TYR A 86 -18.35 0.31 21.62
N VAL A 87 -18.11 -0.59 22.57
CA VAL A 87 -18.47 -2.00 22.50
C VAL A 87 -19.38 -2.32 23.68
N LEU A 88 -20.40 -3.14 23.43
CA LEU A 88 -21.35 -3.60 24.43
C LEU A 88 -20.67 -4.51 25.47
N GLY A 89 -21.06 -4.40 26.73
CA GLY A 89 -20.36 -5.01 27.87
C GLY A 89 -20.16 -6.53 27.75
N LYS A 90 -21.07 -7.24 27.08
CA LYS A 90 -20.92 -8.69 26.82
C LYS A 90 -19.71 -9.06 25.96
N PHE A 91 -19.19 -8.11 25.18
CA PHE A 91 -18.02 -8.28 24.33
C PHE A 91 -16.75 -7.67 24.94
N GLN A 92 -16.85 -6.83 25.97
CA GLN A 92 -15.68 -6.18 26.60
C GLN A 92 -14.61 -7.18 27.08
N PRO A 93 -14.94 -8.32 27.72
CA PRO A 93 -13.93 -9.31 28.12
C PRO A 93 -13.15 -9.96 26.97
N ARG A 94 -13.63 -9.80 25.73
CA ARG A 94 -12.98 -10.33 24.51
C ARG A 94 -12.01 -9.33 23.88
N ILE A 95 -12.03 -8.08 24.32
CA ILE A 95 -11.11 -7.04 23.85
C ILE A 95 -9.88 -7.05 24.75
N LYS A 96 -8.73 -7.39 24.16
CA LYS A 96 -7.47 -7.55 24.88
C LYS A 96 -6.39 -6.68 24.25
N GLU A 97 -5.21 -6.62 24.87
CA GLU A 97 -4.13 -5.74 24.41
C GLU A 97 -3.61 -6.07 23.00
N ASP A 98 -3.84 -7.30 22.53
CA ASP A 98 -3.50 -7.79 21.20
C ASP A 98 -4.70 -7.75 20.22
N SER A 99 -5.86 -7.26 20.66
CA SER A 99 -6.99 -6.99 19.77
C SER A 99 -6.65 -5.85 18.80
N THR A 100 -7.01 -6.03 17.55
CA THR A 100 -6.80 -5.06 16.47
C THR A 100 -8.12 -4.60 15.90
N ALA A 101 -8.17 -3.35 15.46
CA ALA A 101 -9.32 -2.77 14.77
C ALA A 101 -9.01 -2.61 13.28
N GLN A 102 -9.94 -3.01 12.41
CA GLN A 102 -9.79 -2.89 10.96
C GLN A 102 -11.10 -2.43 10.32
N LEU A 103 -11.01 -1.61 9.28
CA LEU A 103 -12.18 -1.17 8.52
C LEU A 103 -12.40 -2.12 7.35
N ILE A 104 -13.50 -2.88 7.38
CA ILE A 104 -13.83 -3.83 6.31
C ILE A 104 -15.13 -3.42 5.62
N ARG A 105 -15.33 -3.90 4.38
CA ARG A 105 -16.61 -3.79 3.68
C ARG A 105 -17.17 -5.20 3.47
N PRO A 106 -18.18 -5.64 4.25
CA PRO A 106 -18.69 -7.03 4.17
C PRO A 106 -19.27 -7.37 2.79
N PHE A 107 -19.71 -6.36 2.05
CA PHE A 107 -20.25 -6.47 0.70
C PHE A 107 -19.49 -5.52 -0.24
N ILE A 108 -19.51 -5.80 -1.55
CA ILE A 108 -18.84 -4.93 -2.56
C ILE A 108 -19.45 -3.51 -2.56
N ILE A 109 -20.75 -3.40 -2.22
CA ILE A 109 -21.51 -2.15 -2.15
C ILE A 109 -22.03 -1.97 -0.72
N GLY A 110 -21.96 -0.74 -0.19
CA GLY A 110 -22.47 -0.39 1.14
C GLY A 110 -21.38 0.07 2.10
N ASP A 111 -21.75 0.62 3.24
CA ASP A 111 -20.81 1.30 4.15
C ASP A 111 -19.76 0.36 4.75
N ARG A 112 -18.63 0.94 5.18
CA ARG A 112 -17.61 0.18 5.93
C ARG A 112 -18.13 -0.09 7.33
N VAL A 113 -17.66 -1.19 7.91
CA VAL A 113 -17.87 -1.53 9.32
C VAL A 113 -16.53 -1.61 10.02
N LEU A 114 -16.52 -1.28 11.31
CA LEU A 114 -15.34 -1.45 12.15
C LEU A 114 -15.33 -2.87 12.70
N ASP A 115 -14.40 -3.69 12.24
CA ASP A 115 -14.21 -5.06 12.72
C ASP A 115 -13.10 -5.08 13.78
N VAL A 116 -13.44 -5.59 14.96
CA VAL A 116 -12.53 -5.72 16.10
C VAL A 116 -12.26 -7.19 16.34
N THR A 117 -10.99 -7.57 16.34
CA THR A 117 -10.59 -8.97 16.54
C THR A 117 -10.70 -9.38 18.01
N VAL A 118 -11.03 -10.66 18.22
CA VAL A 118 -10.98 -11.28 19.55
C VAL A 118 -9.52 -11.48 19.91
N GLY A 119 -9.09 -10.96 21.05
CA GLY A 119 -7.72 -11.14 21.52
C GLY A 119 -7.46 -12.56 22.05
N THR A 120 -6.19 -12.93 22.17
CA THR A 120 -5.78 -14.28 22.62
C THR A 120 -6.08 -14.53 24.09
N GLU A 121 -6.31 -15.78 24.49
CA GLU A 121 -6.63 -16.10 25.90
C GLU A 121 -5.54 -15.68 26.89
N THR A 122 -4.28 -15.67 26.46
CA THR A 122 -3.11 -15.29 27.26
C THR A 122 -2.91 -13.79 27.43
N SER A 123 -3.52 -12.97 26.57
CA SER A 123 -3.38 -11.52 26.59
C SER A 123 -4.29 -10.88 27.65
N PRO A 124 -3.84 -9.85 28.38
CA PRO A 124 -4.67 -9.16 29.37
C PRO A 124 -5.79 -8.35 28.71
N GLU A 125 -6.89 -8.15 29.45
CA GLU A 125 -8.00 -7.30 28.97
C GLU A 125 -7.57 -5.85 28.76
N LEU A 126 -8.02 -5.26 27.64
CA LEU A 126 -7.74 -3.88 27.35
C LEU A 126 -8.65 -2.96 28.17
N LYS A 127 -8.03 -2.10 28.98
CA LYS A 127 -8.76 -1.10 29.77
C LYS A 127 -9.55 -0.15 28.87
N GLN A 128 -10.71 0.28 29.35
CA GLN A 128 -11.53 1.29 28.69
C GLN A 128 -10.75 2.60 28.49
N GLY A 129 -11.07 3.33 27.41
CA GLY A 129 -10.42 4.59 27.02
C GLY A 129 -9.05 4.40 26.37
N ARG A 130 -8.59 3.17 26.18
CA ARG A 130 -7.33 2.88 25.48
C ARG A 130 -7.53 2.78 23.98
N THR A 131 -6.44 3.00 23.27
CA THR A 131 -6.40 2.92 21.81
C THR A 131 -6.06 1.50 21.37
N LEU A 132 -6.88 0.91 20.49
CA LEU A 132 -6.56 -0.35 19.82
C LEU A 132 -5.62 -0.09 18.65
N ALA A 133 -4.70 -1.04 18.43
CA ALA A 133 -3.88 -1.06 17.23
C ALA A 133 -4.76 -1.21 15.99
N SER A 134 -4.56 -0.33 15.02
CA SER A 134 -5.25 -0.38 13.73
C SER A 134 -4.52 -1.31 12.77
N HIS A 135 -5.28 -2.09 12.00
CA HIS A 135 -4.77 -2.80 10.83
C HIS A 135 -5.48 -2.28 9.58
N GLU A 136 -4.72 -1.78 8.61
CA GLU A 136 -5.29 -1.36 7.34
C GLU A 136 -5.54 -2.59 6.47
N THR A 137 -6.81 -2.80 6.10
CA THR A 137 -7.17 -3.82 5.11
C THR A 137 -7.29 -3.18 3.73
N MET A 138 -7.05 -3.98 2.69
CA MET A 138 -7.27 -3.53 1.32
C MET A 138 -8.75 -3.68 0.94
N ASP A 139 -9.40 -2.56 0.63
CA ASP A 139 -10.79 -2.54 0.15
C ASP A 139 -10.84 -3.08 -1.29
N ILE A 140 -11.67 -4.08 -1.57
CA ILE A 140 -11.90 -4.63 -2.92
C ILE A 140 -12.30 -3.50 -3.88
N MET A 141 -13.05 -2.49 -3.43
CA MET A 141 -13.38 -1.33 -4.26
C MET A 141 -12.16 -0.46 -4.58
N SER A 142 -11.20 -0.33 -3.67
CA SER A 142 -9.94 0.38 -3.93
C SER A 142 -9.08 -0.37 -4.97
N LEU A 143 -9.19 -1.70 -5.00
CA LEU A 143 -8.56 -2.55 -5.99
C LEU A 143 -9.28 -2.47 -7.34
N LEU A 144 -10.62 -2.53 -7.35
CA LEU A 144 -11.46 -2.41 -8.55
C LEU A 144 -11.31 -1.06 -9.22
N SER A 145 -11.24 0.01 -8.43
CA SER A 145 -10.96 1.36 -8.91
C SER A 145 -9.50 1.57 -9.30
N GLY A 146 -8.64 0.55 -9.18
CA GLY A 146 -7.21 0.58 -9.46
C GLY A 146 -6.42 1.64 -8.70
N LYS A 147 -7.00 2.27 -7.66
CA LYS A 147 -6.34 3.26 -6.80
C LYS A 147 -5.17 2.63 -6.05
N SER A 148 -5.39 1.45 -5.47
CA SER A 148 -4.34 0.73 -4.74
C SER A 148 -3.22 0.34 -5.69
N LEU A 149 -3.52 -0.26 -6.84
CA LEU A 149 -2.51 -0.63 -7.83
C LEU A 149 -1.76 0.62 -8.36
N SER A 150 -2.46 1.72 -8.63
CA SER A 150 -1.84 2.99 -9.03
C SER A 150 -0.84 3.49 -7.99
N ALA A 151 -1.24 3.51 -6.71
CA ALA A 151 -0.36 3.96 -5.62
C ALA A 151 0.88 3.08 -5.45
N HIS A 152 0.75 1.76 -5.63
CA HIS A 152 1.92 0.86 -5.58
C HIS A 152 2.83 1.04 -6.78
N LEU A 153 2.29 1.25 -7.98
CA LEU A 153 3.09 1.55 -9.18
C LEU A 153 3.79 2.90 -9.08
N GLU A 154 3.15 3.91 -8.48
CA GLU A 154 3.76 5.21 -8.19
C GLU A 154 4.94 5.05 -7.22
N LYS A 155 4.79 4.27 -6.14
CA LYS A 155 5.89 3.93 -5.23
C LYS A 155 7.05 3.23 -5.95
N VAL A 156 6.76 2.32 -6.89
CA VAL A 156 7.79 1.70 -7.74
C VAL A 156 8.48 2.76 -8.60
N SER A 157 7.71 3.69 -9.19
CA SER A 157 8.26 4.78 -10.02
C SER A 157 9.23 5.64 -9.24
N VAL A 158 8.83 6.11 -8.05
CA VAL A 158 9.70 6.89 -7.16
C VAL A 158 10.95 6.09 -6.79
N THR A 159 10.80 4.78 -6.53
CA THR A 159 11.95 3.93 -6.19
C THR A 159 12.91 3.78 -7.37
N LEU A 160 12.42 3.61 -8.60
CA LEU A 160 13.27 3.54 -9.79
C LEU A 160 13.91 4.90 -10.11
N GLU A 161 13.22 6.01 -9.85
CA GLU A 161 13.78 7.35 -10.02
C GLU A 161 14.95 7.57 -9.05
N ASN A 162 14.79 7.21 -7.77
CA ASN A 162 15.88 7.23 -6.79
C ASN A 162 17.05 6.35 -7.23
N LEU A 163 16.77 5.18 -7.81
CA LEU A 163 17.80 4.30 -8.36
C LEU A 163 18.53 4.96 -9.53
N SER A 164 17.80 5.57 -10.45
CA SER A 164 18.33 6.32 -11.59
C SER A 164 19.24 7.45 -11.12
N GLN A 165 18.80 8.25 -10.14
CA GLN A 165 19.60 9.33 -9.55
C GLN A 165 20.89 8.80 -8.91
N MET A 166 20.82 7.68 -8.18
CA MET A 166 22.00 7.02 -7.60
C MET A 166 22.98 6.58 -8.68
N ILE A 167 22.50 5.94 -9.76
CA ILE A 167 23.34 5.53 -10.89
C ILE A 167 24.00 6.76 -11.54
N GLY A 168 23.26 7.85 -11.74
CA GLY A 168 23.79 9.10 -12.27
C GLY A 168 24.87 9.73 -11.39
N ALA A 169 24.69 9.68 -10.07
CA ALA A 169 25.69 10.14 -9.10
C ALA A 169 26.99 9.33 -9.21
N LEU A 170 26.90 8.02 -9.48
CA LEU A 170 28.05 7.15 -9.71
C LEU A 170 28.74 7.42 -11.06
N THR A 171 27.99 7.83 -12.09
CA THR A 171 28.55 8.19 -13.42
C THR A 171 29.34 9.50 -13.41
N SER A 172 29.01 10.42 -12.49
CA SER A 172 29.57 11.79 -12.46
C SER A 172 30.98 11.92 -11.85
N ARG A 173 31.51 10.87 -11.21
CA ARG A 173 32.79 10.89 -10.50
C ARG A 173 33.92 10.22 -11.27
N ASP A 174 35.16 10.60 -10.95
CA ASP A 174 36.36 9.99 -11.54
C ASP A 174 36.34 8.47 -11.45
N ARG A 175 36.75 7.82 -12.55
CA ARG A 175 36.73 6.36 -12.73
C ARG A 175 37.70 5.67 -11.79
N THR A 176 37.23 5.32 -10.59
CA THR A 176 37.94 4.41 -9.70
C THR A 176 37.59 2.97 -10.05
N GLN A 177 38.54 2.04 -9.87
CA GLN A 177 38.30 0.60 -10.10
C GLN A 177 37.14 0.04 -9.25
N SER A 178 36.89 0.65 -8.09
CA SER A 178 35.77 0.26 -7.24
C SER A 178 34.41 0.70 -7.80
N LEU A 179 34.32 1.86 -8.48
CA LEU A 179 33.09 2.28 -9.15
C LEU A 179 32.78 1.39 -10.35
N VAL A 180 33.79 0.97 -11.12
CA VAL A 180 33.62 0.01 -12.23
C VAL A 180 33.02 -1.30 -11.72
N ARG A 181 33.55 -1.86 -10.62
CA ARG A 181 32.99 -3.08 -10.00
C ARG A 181 31.56 -2.92 -9.47
N ILE A 182 31.18 -1.71 -9.07
CA ILE A 182 29.79 -1.41 -8.69
C ILE A 182 28.92 -1.39 -9.94
N PHE A 183 29.37 -0.73 -11.02
CA PHE A 183 28.64 -0.68 -12.30
C PHE A 183 28.44 -2.07 -12.92
N ASP A 184 29.44 -2.95 -12.90
CA ASP A 184 29.29 -4.33 -13.40
C ASP A 184 28.21 -5.12 -12.61
N ARG A 185 27.98 -4.77 -11.35
CA ARG A 185 26.92 -5.35 -10.51
C ARG A 185 25.56 -4.72 -10.77
N LEU A 186 25.48 -3.60 -11.49
CA LEU A 186 24.22 -2.96 -11.89
C LEU A 186 23.61 -3.56 -13.16
N ASP A 187 24.39 -4.27 -13.98
CA ASP A 187 23.88 -4.94 -15.19
C ASP A 187 22.73 -5.92 -14.91
N PRO A 188 22.84 -6.88 -13.96
CA PRO A 188 21.72 -7.76 -13.63
C PRO A 188 20.54 -6.98 -13.04
N LEU A 189 20.80 -5.90 -12.29
CA LEU A 189 19.75 -5.03 -11.76
C LEU A 189 18.94 -4.39 -12.88
N LEU A 190 19.60 -3.83 -13.89
CA LEU A 190 18.94 -3.21 -15.05
C LEU A 190 18.12 -4.23 -15.85
N GLY A 191 18.61 -5.46 -15.99
CA GLY A 191 17.84 -6.54 -16.62
C GLY A 191 16.57 -6.92 -15.84
N ASN A 192 16.66 -7.00 -14.51
CA ASN A 192 15.51 -7.29 -13.66
C ASN A 192 14.48 -6.14 -13.66
N VAL A 193 14.95 -4.89 -13.63
CA VAL A 193 14.08 -3.71 -13.73
C VAL A 193 13.40 -3.64 -15.10
N ASP A 194 14.12 -3.93 -16.20
CA ASP A 194 13.55 -4.01 -17.55
C ASP A 194 12.45 -5.08 -17.66
N GLY A 195 12.71 -6.27 -17.14
CA GLY A 195 11.71 -7.34 -17.07
C GLY A 195 10.50 -6.91 -16.25
N MET A 196 10.72 -6.26 -15.09
CA MET A 196 9.64 -5.74 -14.25
C MET A 196 8.78 -4.70 -14.97
N VAL A 197 9.38 -3.68 -15.59
CA VAL A 197 8.66 -2.62 -16.32
C VAL A 197 7.88 -3.20 -17.51
N THR A 198 8.45 -4.20 -18.19
CA THR A 198 7.77 -4.93 -19.27
C THR A 198 6.51 -5.64 -18.76
N GLU A 199 6.62 -6.37 -17.65
CA GLU A 199 5.47 -7.06 -17.06
C GLU A 199 4.43 -6.09 -16.50
N MET A 200 4.84 -4.97 -15.91
CA MET A 200 3.94 -3.89 -15.49
C MET A 200 3.21 -3.26 -16.67
N THR A 201 3.88 -3.11 -17.82
CA THR A 201 3.26 -2.65 -19.06
C THR A 201 2.21 -3.63 -19.56
N LYS A 202 2.49 -4.94 -19.47
CA LYS A 202 1.51 -5.98 -19.81
C LYS A 202 0.33 -5.97 -18.84
N LEU A 203 0.57 -5.86 -17.52
CA LEU A 203 -0.49 -5.69 -16.51
C LEU A 203 -1.38 -4.48 -16.80
N SER A 204 -0.80 -3.41 -17.34
CA SER A 204 -1.55 -2.20 -17.68
C SER A 204 -2.36 -2.26 -18.98
N ARG A 205 -2.03 -3.17 -19.89
CA ARG A 205 -2.65 -3.25 -21.23
C ARG A 205 -3.47 -4.52 -21.47
N GLN A 206 -3.22 -5.58 -20.72
CA GLN A 206 -3.78 -6.91 -20.95
C GLN A 206 -4.40 -7.47 -19.67
N ALA A 207 -5.50 -8.21 -19.82
CA ALA A 207 -6.23 -8.87 -18.73
C ALA A 207 -5.50 -10.09 -18.10
N THR A 208 -4.21 -10.29 -18.39
CA THR A 208 -3.43 -11.45 -17.92
C THR A 208 -2.72 -11.14 -16.61
N TYR A 209 -3.49 -11.02 -15.52
CA TYR A 209 -2.97 -10.56 -14.22
C TYR A 209 -2.12 -11.60 -13.49
N LYS A 210 -2.45 -12.89 -13.61
CA LYS A 210 -1.83 -13.97 -12.81
C LYS A 210 -0.47 -14.49 -13.33
N GLY A 211 0.00 -14.10 -14.51
CA GLY A 211 1.35 -14.45 -14.96
C GLY A 211 2.32 -13.33 -14.63
N ASN A 212 1.94 -12.14 -15.09
CA ASN A 212 2.73 -10.94 -15.06
C ASN A 212 2.97 -10.44 -13.62
N LEU A 213 1.97 -10.52 -12.73
CA LEU A 213 2.11 -10.04 -11.34
C LEU A 213 3.10 -10.87 -10.52
N GLN A 214 3.08 -12.19 -10.69
CA GLN A 214 4.00 -13.13 -10.07
C GLN A 214 5.43 -12.86 -10.54
N THR A 215 5.58 -12.52 -11.83
CA THR A 215 6.85 -12.14 -12.41
C THR A 215 7.34 -10.78 -11.89
N VAL A 216 6.44 -9.80 -11.72
CA VAL A 216 6.75 -8.52 -11.07
C VAL A 216 7.24 -8.74 -9.64
N VAL A 217 6.53 -9.55 -8.84
CA VAL A 217 6.93 -9.90 -7.47
C VAL A 217 8.28 -10.59 -7.45
N ALA A 218 8.54 -11.51 -8.39
CA ALA A 218 9.82 -12.20 -8.51
C ALA A 218 10.95 -11.20 -8.84
N ASN A 219 10.75 -10.34 -9.83
CA ASN A 219 11.74 -9.34 -10.23
C ASN A 219 12.00 -8.31 -9.12
N LEU A 220 10.98 -7.91 -8.34
CA LEU A 220 11.15 -7.06 -7.16
C LEU A 220 12.01 -7.74 -6.09
N ALA A 221 11.75 -9.02 -5.81
CA ALA A 221 12.52 -9.80 -4.84
C ALA A 221 13.99 -9.95 -5.28
N VAL A 222 14.22 -10.29 -6.55
CA VAL A 222 15.58 -10.41 -7.11
C VAL A 222 16.28 -9.04 -7.11
N THR A 223 15.61 -7.97 -7.53
CA THR A 223 16.16 -6.60 -7.50
C THR A 223 16.56 -6.20 -6.08
N THR A 224 15.71 -6.48 -5.09
CA THR A 224 16.02 -6.23 -3.67
C THR A 224 17.28 -6.97 -3.24
N GLN A 225 17.40 -8.25 -3.63
CA GLN A 225 18.57 -9.07 -3.30
C GLN A 225 19.85 -8.52 -3.96
N GLU A 226 19.78 -8.15 -5.23
CA GLU A 226 20.93 -7.61 -5.95
C GLU A 226 21.39 -6.25 -5.39
N LEU A 227 20.46 -5.38 -4.99
CA LEU A 227 20.83 -4.12 -4.32
C LEU A 227 21.49 -4.39 -2.95
N ASN A 228 21.01 -5.39 -2.19
CA ASN A 228 21.66 -5.82 -0.95
C ASN A 228 23.07 -6.37 -1.20
N ASN A 229 23.33 -6.99 -2.35
CA ASN A 229 24.67 -7.47 -2.72
C ASN A 229 25.64 -6.33 -3.09
N VAL A 230 25.12 -5.20 -3.58
CA VAL A 230 25.90 -3.99 -3.91
C VAL A 230 26.20 -3.14 -2.67
N LEU A 231 25.31 -3.18 -1.68
CA LEU A 231 25.35 -2.34 -0.48
C LEU A 231 26.70 -2.33 0.27
N PRO A 232 27.38 -3.47 0.52
CA PRO A 232 28.65 -3.46 1.26
C PRO A 232 29.77 -2.73 0.52
N GLU A 233 29.83 -2.88 -0.82
CA GLU A 233 30.85 -2.21 -1.63
C GLU A 233 30.55 -0.72 -1.74
N LEU A 234 29.27 -0.38 -1.92
CA LEU A 234 28.85 1.03 -1.93
C LEU A 234 29.10 1.71 -0.59
N ASN A 235 28.89 1.02 0.54
CA ASN A 235 29.14 1.58 1.88
C ASN A 235 30.61 1.91 2.13
N ARG A 236 31.54 1.15 1.54
CA ARG A 236 32.97 1.47 1.62
C ARG A 236 33.35 2.70 0.80
N GLN A 237 32.72 2.89 -0.35
CA GLN A 237 33.05 3.98 -1.28
C GLN A 237 32.31 5.28 -0.96
N ASN A 238 31.04 5.17 -0.56
CA ASN A 238 30.16 6.29 -0.29
C ASN A 238 29.07 5.90 0.73
N PRO A 239 29.32 6.11 2.03
CA PRO A 239 28.36 5.78 3.09
C PRO A 239 27.00 6.48 2.93
N HIS A 240 26.96 7.68 2.35
CA HIS A 240 25.70 8.40 2.12
C HIS A 240 24.84 7.70 1.06
N LEU A 241 25.42 7.37 -0.10
CA LEU A 241 24.68 6.61 -1.13
C LEU A 241 24.30 5.21 -0.66
N ALA A 242 25.11 4.60 0.20
CA ALA A 242 24.75 3.32 0.80
C ALA A 242 23.54 3.43 1.74
N LYS A 243 23.41 4.53 2.48
CA LYS A 243 22.22 4.79 3.30
C LYS A 243 20.96 4.90 2.41
N ASP A 244 21.05 5.67 1.32
CA ASP A 244 19.94 5.84 0.39
C ASP A 244 19.57 4.50 -0.27
N LEU A 245 20.57 3.72 -0.70
CA LEU A 245 20.37 2.38 -1.23
C LEU A 245 19.72 1.44 -0.21
N SER A 246 20.13 1.51 1.06
CA SER A 246 19.54 0.70 2.14
C SER A 246 18.08 1.07 2.40
N GLU A 247 17.71 2.35 2.28
CA GLU A 247 16.32 2.78 2.40
C GLU A 247 15.49 2.27 1.21
N MET A 248 16.06 2.31 0.01
CA MET A 248 15.43 1.74 -1.18
C MET A 248 15.23 0.23 -1.08
N THR A 249 16.21 -0.53 -0.59
CA THR A 249 16.05 -1.99 -0.43
C THR A 249 14.95 -2.32 0.57
N LYS A 250 14.83 -1.54 1.65
CA LYS A 250 13.72 -1.64 2.60
C LYS A 250 12.37 -1.34 1.92
N ASN A 251 12.29 -0.27 1.14
CA ASN A 251 11.06 0.11 0.42
C ASN A 251 10.67 -0.95 -0.62
N LEU A 252 11.62 -1.53 -1.35
CA LEU A 252 11.38 -2.63 -2.29
C LEU A 252 10.94 -3.92 -1.59
N ALA A 253 11.46 -4.22 -0.40
CA ALA A 253 11.02 -5.36 0.40
C ALA A 253 9.55 -5.20 0.84
N ILE A 254 9.18 -3.98 1.29
CA ILE A 254 7.79 -3.64 1.63
C ILE A 254 6.90 -3.79 0.39
N LEU A 255 7.29 -3.20 -0.75
CA LEU A 255 6.56 -3.32 -2.01
C LEU A 255 6.39 -4.77 -2.46
N THR A 256 7.43 -5.59 -2.34
CA THR A 256 7.38 -7.03 -2.64
C THR A 256 6.32 -7.72 -1.80
N ASN A 257 6.22 -7.38 -0.52
CA ASN A 257 5.19 -7.91 0.36
C ASN A 257 3.80 -7.41 -0.04
N ASP A 258 3.63 -6.11 -0.29
CA ASP A 258 2.36 -5.52 -0.69
C ASP A 258 1.81 -6.18 -1.97
N PHE A 259 2.64 -6.34 -2.99
CA PHE A 259 2.25 -7.01 -4.24
C PHE A 259 1.91 -8.50 -4.06
N LYS A 260 2.52 -9.20 -3.09
CA LYS A 260 2.11 -10.58 -2.74
C LYS A 260 0.70 -10.62 -2.18
N VAL A 261 0.35 -9.67 -1.31
CA VAL A 261 -1.01 -9.58 -0.74
C VAL A 261 -2.03 -9.14 -1.80
N LEU A 262 -1.63 -8.30 -2.75
CA LEU A 262 -2.48 -7.89 -3.89
C LEU A 262 -2.79 -9.04 -4.86
N GLY A 263 -1.94 -10.05 -4.94
CA GLY A 263 -2.03 -11.17 -5.89
C GLY A 263 -3.41 -11.80 -6.02
N PRO A 264 -3.97 -12.37 -4.94
CA PRO A 264 -5.29 -12.99 -4.96
C PRO A 264 -6.42 -12.00 -5.30
N ALA A 265 -6.29 -10.76 -4.88
CA ALA A 265 -7.34 -9.76 -5.01
C ALA A 265 -7.44 -9.19 -6.44
N LEU A 266 -6.30 -8.97 -7.09
CA LEU A 266 -6.25 -8.50 -8.49
C LEU A 266 -6.72 -9.56 -9.48
N THR A 267 -6.59 -10.86 -9.17
CA THR A 267 -7.15 -11.92 -10.03
C THR A 267 -8.68 -11.95 -10.07
N ALA A 268 -9.35 -11.31 -9.10
CA ALA A 268 -10.81 -11.27 -9.00
C ALA A 268 -11.45 -10.07 -9.73
N ILE A 269 -10.64 -9.21 -10.34
CA ILE A 269 -11.03 -7.89 -10.83
C ILE A 269 -10.88 -7.82 -12.36
N GLY A 270 -11.88 -7.21 -13.02
CA GLY A 270 -12.00 -7.11 -14.48
C GLY A 270 -10.94 -6.22 -15.16
N PRO A 271 -10.99 -6.13 -16.51
CA PRO A 271 -9.81 -5.90 -17.36
C PRO A 271 -9.32 -4.45 -17.50
N ASP A 272 -10.03 -3.44 -16.98
CA ASP A 272 -9.70 -2.04 -17.23
C ASP A 272 -9.07 -1.38 -16.01
N LEU A 273 -7.75 -1.17 -16.10
CA LEU A 273 -7.04 -0.34 -15.13
C LEU A 273 -7.29 1.15 -15.40
N PRO A 274 -7.35 1.97 -14.34
CA PRO A 274 -7.51 3.42 -14.46
C PRO A 274 -6.40 4.08 -15.29
N GLN A 275 -6.68 5.27 -15.82
CA GLN A 275 -5.70 6.11 -16.52
C GLN A 275 -4.47 6.45 -15.64
N THR A 276 -4.64 6.53 -14.33
CA THR A 276 -3.55 6.78 -13.38
C THR A 276 -2.50 5.66 -13.40
N THR A 277 -2.94 4.40 -13.51
CA THR A 277 -2.04 3.25 -13.67
C THR A 277 -1.23 3.35 -14.96
N ARG A 278 -1.85 3.76 -16.07
CA ARG A 278 -1.15 3.90 -17.37
C ARG A 278 -0.06 4.95 -17.31
N LYS A 279 -0.35 6.11 -16.70
CA LYS A 279 0.64 7.19 -16.50
C LYS A 279 1.80 6.74 -15.63
N ALA A 280 1.54 5.99 -14.55
CA ALA A 280 2.60 5.45 -13.70
C ALA A 280 3.53 4.50 -14.48
N VAL A 281 2.96 3.63 -15.32
CA VAL A 281 3.74 2.73 -16.19
C VAL A 281 4.55 3.48 -17.25
N GLU A 282 4.01 4.56 -17.80
CA GLU A 282 4.72 5.41 -18.75
C GLU A 282 5.95 6.07 -18.11
N ALA A 283 5.80 6.63 -16.90
CA ALA A 283 6.90 7.19 -16.12
C ALA A 283 7.99 6.15 -15.79
N LEU A 284 7.60 4.91 -15.48
CA LEU A 284 8.53 3.79 -15.29
C LEU A 284 9.36 3.51 -16.55
N ASN A 285 8.72 3.54 -17.72
CA ASN A 285 9.39 3.32 -19.00
C ASN A 285 10.38 4.44 -19.34
N GLU A 286 10.01 5.69 -19.10
CA GLU A 286 10.92 6.84 -19.27
C GLU A 286 12.15 6.74 -18.36
N THR A 287 11.93 6.36 -17.09
CA THR A 287 13.00 6.18 -16.11
C THR A 287 13.98 5.08 -16.54
N LEU A 288 13.45 3.95 -17.03
CA LEU A 288 14.27 2.84 -17.55
C LEU A 288 15.12 3.27 -18.75
N ILE A 289 14.56 4.07 -19.68
CA ILE A 289 15.30 4.60 -20.83
C ILE A 289 16.46 5.48 -20.35
N MET A 290 16.22 6.34 -19.35
CA MET A 290 17.25 7.19 -18.76
C MET A 290 18.38 6.36 -18.15
N MET A 291 18.04 5.31 -17.38
CA MET A 291 19.03 4.41 -16.77
C MET A 291 19.91 3.73 -17.83
N LYS A 292 19.30 3.20 -18.91
CA LYS A 292 20.03 2.58 -20.03
C LYS A 292 20.94 3.59 -20.75
N ALA A 293 20.49 4.83 -20.91
CA ALA A 293 21.30 5.88 -21.53
C ALA A 293 22.54 6.24 -20.69
N MET A 294 22.39 6.32 -19.36
CA MET A 294 23.52 6.56 -18.44
C MET A 294 24.53 5.42 -18.47
N GLN A 295 24.07 4.16 -18.43
CA GLN A 295 24.91 2.98 -18.52
C GLN A 295 25.73 2.99 -19.83
N LYS A 296 25.08 3.22 -20.97
CA LYS A 296 25.75 3.27 -22.27
C LYS A 296 26.75 4.42 -22.36
N SER A 297 26.39 5.61 -21.86
CA SER A 297 27.28 6.78 -21.81
C SER A 297 28.54 6.52 -20.96
N PHE A 298 28.37 5.85 -19.82
CA PHE A 298 29.47 5.45 -18.94
C PHE A 298 30.43 4.46 -19.62
N LEU A 299 29.90 3.42 -20.27
CA LEU A 299 30.69 2.41 -20.99
C LEU A 299 31.44 2.99 -22.19
N ILE A 300 30.79 3.86 -22.97
CA ILE A 300 31.44 4.50 -24.14
C ILE A 300 32.59 5.40 -23.69
N ARG A 301 32.43 6.18 -22.61
CA ARG A 301 33.56 6.97 -22.05
C ARG A 301 34.68 6.08 -21.54
N GLY A 302 34.34 4.90 -21.01
CA GLY A 302 35.23 3.79 -20.62
C GLY A 302 36.32 3.51 -21.65
N ASN A 303 35.89 3.22 -22.89
CA ASN A 303 36.73 2.65 -23.94
C ASN A 303 37.41 3.69 -24.85
N ILE A 304 37.29 4.99 -24.56
CA ILE A 304 37.96 6.05 -25.35
C ILE A 304 39.49 5.86 -25.35
N ARG A 305 40.07 5.22 -24.34
CA ARG A 305 41.53 4.99 -24.31
C ARG A 305 41.99 3.94 -25.33
N GLU A 306 41.23 2.86 -25.50
CA GLU A 306 41.47 1.86 -26.56
C GLU A 306 41.22 2.43 -27.95
N VAL A 307 40.15 3.20 -28.14
CA VAL A 307 39.85 3.85 -29.43
C VAL A 307 40.92 4.88 -29.80
N ARG A 308 41.43 5.65 -28.83
CA ARG A 308 42.50 6.62 -29.06
C ARG A 308 43.85 5.95 -29.29
N GLU A 309 44.11 4.79 -28.67
CA GLU A 309 45.30 3.97 -28.93
C GLU A 309 45.24 3.26 -30.29
N GLU A 310 44.06 2.78 -30.73
CA GLU A 310 43.84 2.22 -32.07
C GLU A 310 43.94 3.28 -33.18
N GLU A 311 43.39 4.47 -32.99
CA GLU A 311 43.51 5.57 -33.96
C GLU A 311 44.95 6.12 -34.00
N ALA A 312 45.61 6.28 -32.85
CA ALA A 312 47.01 6.65 -32.80
C ALA A 312 47.94 5.56 -33.37
N ALA A 313 47.55 4.28 -33.31
CA ALA A 313 48.27 3.18 -33.94
C ALA A 313 48.05 3.15 -35.46
N LYS A 314 46.86 3.54 -35.96
CA LYS A 314 46.57 3.69 -37.40
C LYS A 314 47.30 4.89 -38.01
N GLU A 315 47.46 5.98 -37.27
CA GLU A 315 48.22 7.16 -37.73
C GLU A 315 49.75 6.97 -37.71
N ARG A 316 50.27 5.91 -37.08
CA ARG A 316 51.71 5.62 -36.96
C ARG A 316 52.32 4.84 -38.14
N PHE A 317 51.59 4.64 -39.24
CA PHE A 317 52.17 4.13 -40.49
C PHE A 317 52.35 5.27 -41.51
N PRO A 318 53.51 5.95 -41.55
CA PRO A 318 53.84 6.81 -42.67
C PRO A 318 54.27 5.99 -43.89
N ALA A 319 53.74 6.41 -45.03
CA ALA A 319 54.10 5.96 -46.37
C ALA A 319 55.62 5.89 -46.58
N SER A 320 56.13 4.72 -46.93
CA SER A 320 57.33 4.66 -47.75
C SER A 320 57.27 3.45 -48.68
N LYS A 321 57.55 3.75 -49.96
CA LYS A 321 57.65 2.88 -51.15
C LYS A 321 56.49 3.04 -52.13
N THR A 322 56.46 4.22 -52.76
CA THR A 322 56.05 4.28 -54.17
C THR A 322 57.33 4.25 -55.00
N GLU A 323 57.44 3.20 -55.80
CA GLU A 323 58.44 3.01 -56.85
C GLU A 323 58.52 4.21 -57.77
N VAL A 324 59.74 4.60 -58.14
CA VAL A 324 60.01 5.38 -59.34
C VAL A 324 60.65 4.44 -60.37
N GLN A 325 59.82 3.82 -61.20
CA GLN A 325 60.13 3.48 -62.61
C GLN A 325 59.40 4.54 -63.45
N GLY A 326 59.91 5.19 -64.51
CA GLY A 326 61.16 5.16 -65.27
C GLY A 326 61.02 6.11 -66.48
N THR A 327 62.08 6.22 -67.31
CA THR A 327 62.16 6.87 -68.66
C THR A 327 62.08 8.41 -68.68
N LYS A 328 62.95 9.19 -69.34
CA LYS A 328 63.92 9.04 -70.45
C LYS A 328 65.22 9.79 -70.12
#